data_AF-A0A972Q4U2-F1
#
_entry.id   AF-A0A972Q4U2-F1
#
_cell.length_a   1.000
_cell.length_b   1.000
_cell.length_c   1.000
_cell.angle_alpha   90.00
_cell.angle_beta   90.00
_cell.angle_gamma   90.00
#
_symmetry.space_group_name_H-M   'P 1'
#
loop_
_entity.id
_entity.type
_entity.pdbx_description
1 polymer ?
#
loop_
_entity_poly.entity_id
_entity_poly.type
_entity_poly.pdbx_seq_one_letter_code
_entity_poly.pdbx_strand_id
1 'polypeptide(L)'
;MKFGFSLALEEMRSAYQQFIQAGEALDHKASALLGAAGLLLGLVGVLQISSVSVSNIVKWGLALAAALYLVMVWLCIRTLFPHGYTTPIKADWDVLSDYLLTRGKRDAVLNILSGYVAQIQHNQRVNEIKARNVRWAAWIFAMIIVLLLLLSVLG
;
A
#
# COMPACT_ATOMS: atom_id res chain seq x y z
N MET A 1 -40.91 2.94 -3.82
CA MET A 1 -39.79 3.88 -3.48
C MET A 1 -38.77 3.33 -2.48
N LYS A 2 -39.13 2.45 -1.53
CA LYS A 2 -38.17 1.93 -0.53
C LYS A 2 -37.04 1.04 -1.10
N PHE A 3 -37.30 0.32 -2.19
CA PHE A 3 -36.35 -0.63 -2.79
C PHE A 3 -35.13 0.02 -3.45
N GLY A 4 -35.29 1.19 -4.09
CA GLY A 4 -34.19 1.85 -4.80
C GLY A 4 -33.09 2.36 -3.86
N PHE A 5 -33.47 2.87 -2.69
CA PHE A 5 -32.52 3.40 -1.71
C PHE A 5 -31.70 2.30 -1.03
N SER A 6 -32.31 1.16 -0.71
CA SER A 6 -31.58 0.02 -0.15
C SER A 6 -30.57 -0.54 -1.14
N LEU A 7 -30.98 -0.67 -2.41
CA LEU A 7 -30.10 -1.15 -3.48
C LEU A 7 -28.90 -0.21 -3.69
N ALA A 8 -29.14 1.10 -3.75
CA ALA A 8 -28.07 2.08 -3.90
C ALA A 8 -27.07 2.06 -2.73
N LEU A 9 -27.57 1.89 -1.49
CA LEU A 9 -26.72 1.84 -0.31
C LEU A 9 -25.88 0.55 -0.26
N GLU A 10 -26.45 -0.57 -0.67
CA GLU A 10 -25.76 -1.85 -0.78
C GLU A 10 -24.65 -1.82 -1.84
N GLU A 11 -24.94 -1.24 -3.01
CA GLU A 11 -23.96 -1.06 -4.08
C GLU A 11 -22.80 -0.15 -3.62
N MET A 12 -23.11 0.97 -2.97
CA MET A 12 -22.08 1.88 -2.45
C MET A 12 -21.23 1.24 -1.34
N ARG A 13 -21.85 0.42 -0.49
CA ARG A 13 -21.14 -0.35 0.53
C ARG A 13 -20.20 -1.38 -0.11
N SER A 14 -20.67 -2.10 -1.12
CA SER A 14 -19.88 -3.06 -1.89
C SER A 14 -18.68 -2.38 -2.54
N ALA A 15 -18.91 -1.26 -3.24
CA ALA A 15 -17.85 -0.47 -3.86
C ALA A 15 -16.81 -0.02 -2.82
N TYR A 16 -17.25 0.53 -1.69
CA TYR A 16 -16.36 0.95 -0.60
C TYR A 16 -15.51 -0.21 -0.05
N GLN A 17 -16.10 -1.39 0.15
CA GLN A 17 -15.38 -2.58 0.59
C GLN A 17 -14.30 -3.02 -0.40
N GLN A 18 -14.58 -2.95 -1.71
CA GLN A 18 -13.58 -3.24 -2.75
C GLN A 18 -12.38 -2.28 -2.67
N PHE A 19 -12.61 -0.98 -2.39
CA PHE A 19 -11.53 -0.01 -2.21
C PHE A 19 -10.65 -0.29 -0.98
N ILE A 20 -11.25 -0.71 0.13
CA ILE A 20 -10.49 -1.13 1.32
C ILE A 20 -9.65 -2.35 1.00
N GLN A 21 -10.24 -3.39 0.41
CA GLN A 21 -9.55 -4.62 0.03
C GLN A 21 -8.40 -4.35 -0.95
N ALA A 22 -8.58 -3.43 -1.89
CA ALA A 22 -7.50 -3.01 -2.78
C ALA A 22 -6.33 -2.35 -2.02
N GLY A 23 -6.63 -1.54 -1.01
CA GLY A 23 -5.63 -0.95 -0.11
C GLY A 23 -4.87 -2.02 0.69
N GLU A 24 -5.59 -2.95 1.30
CA GLU A 24 -5.01 -4.09 2.04
C GLU A 24 -4.13 -4.97 1.14
N ALA A 25 -4.56 -5.22 -0.10
CA ALA A 25 -3.77 -5.98 -1.06
C ALA A 25 -2.44 -5.28 -1.43
N LEU A 26 -2.43 -3.94 -1.48
CA LEU A 26 -1.19 -3.17 -1.68
C LEU A 26 -0.27 -3.25 -0.45
N ASP A 27 -0.83 -3.20 0.75
CA ASP A 27 -0.07 -3.33 2.01
C ASP A 27 0.55 -4.74 2.14
N HIS A 28 -0.19 -5.78 1.75
CA HIS A 28 0.34 -7.15 1.65
C HIS A 28 1.48 -7.27 0.63
N LYS A 29 1.36 -6.63 -0.55
CA LYS A 29 2.43 -6.61 -1.55
C LYS A 29 3.68 -5.89 -1.05
N ALA A 30 3.53 -4.75 -0.37
CA ALA A 30 4.65 -4.02 0.22
C ALA A 30 5.37 -4.86 1.28
N SER A 31 4.60 -5.54 2.15
CA SER A 31 5.14 -6.45 3.17
C SER A 31 5.86 -7.64 2.55
N ALA A 32 5.29 -8.24 1.50
CA ALA A 32 5.91 -9.34 0.77
C ALA A 32 7.23 -8.92 0.09
N LEU A 33 7.29 -7.72 -0.51
CA LEU A 33 8.52 -7.17 -1.08
C LEU A 33 9.60 -6.96 -0.02
N LEU A 34 9.25 -6.44 1.16
CA LEU A 34 10.19 -6.30 2.27
C LEU A 34 10.72 -7.65 2.74
N GLY A 35 9.85 -8.65 2.89
CA GLY A 35 10.23 -10.01 3.26
C GLY A 35 11.17 -10.66 2.24
N ALA A 36 10.82 -10.58 0.95
CA ALA A 36 11.65 -11.11 -0.14
C ALA A 36 13.02 -10.43 -0.21
N ALA A 37 13.08 -9.12 0.00
CA ALA A 37 14.33 -8.38 0.01
C ALA A 37 15.22 -8.71 1.22
N GLY A 38 14.63 -9.00 2.37
CA GLY A 38 15.36 -9.53 3.53
C GLY A 38 16.03 -10.88 3.24
N LEU A 39 15.32 -11.78 2.55
CA LEU A 39 15.89 -13.08 2.14
C LEU A 39 17.05 -12.90 1.14
N LEU A 40 16.91 -12.00 0.16
CA LEU A 40 17.99 -11.70 -0.78
C LEU A 40 19.25 -11.19 -0.08
N LEU A 41 19.10 -10.27 0.87
CA LEU A 41 20.24 -9.77 1.65
C LEU A 41 20.90 -10.87 2.49
N GLY A 42 20.10 -11.75 3.10
CA GLY A 42 20.62 -12.91 3.83
C GLY A 42 21.45 -13.82 2.92
N LEU A 43 20.95 -14.11 1.72
CA LEU A 43 21.63 -14.96 0.75
C LEU A 43 22.94 -14.32 0.24
N VAL A 44 22.91 -13.03 -0.10
CA VAL A 44 24.11 -12.28 -0.50
C VAL A 44 25.14 -12.23 0.64
N GLY A 45 24.69 -12.01 1.87
CA GLY A 45 25.56 -11.98 3.05
C GLY A 45 26.31 -13.30 3.25
N VAL A 46 25.64 -14.44 3.06
CA VAL A 46 26.27 -15.76 3.14
C VAL A 46 27.28 -15.97 2.01
N LEU A 47 26.95 -15.56 0.78
CA LEU A 47 27.84 -15.73 -0.37
C LEU A 47 29.11 -14.87 -0.32
N GLN A 48 29.09 -13.72 0.36
CA GLN A 48 30.23 -12.79 0.36
C GLN A 48 31.33 -13.10 1.37
N ILE A 49 31.00 -13.81 2.45
CA ILE A 49 31.96 -14.17 3.52
C ILE A 49 33.12 -15.03 2.99
N SER A 50 32.96 -15.69 1.85
CA SER A 50 33.97 -16.57 1.24
C SER A 50 34.98 -15.86 0.31
N SER A 51 34.77 -14.59 -0.04
CA SER A 51 35.58 -13.89 -1.05
C SER A 51 36.61 -12.93 -0.42
N VAL A 52 37.89 -13.35 -0.38
CA VAL A 52 38.99 -12.59 0.25
C VAL A 52 39.56 -11.48 -0.66
N SER A 53 39.22 -11.46 -1.95
CA SER A 53 39.68 -10.44 -2.90
C SER A 53 38.57 -9.99 -3.84
N VAL A 54 37.75 -9.04 -3.38
CA VAL A 54 36.66 -8.47 -4.17
C VAL A 54 37.18 -7.28 -4.99
N SER A 55 36.96 -7.31 -6.30
CA SER A 55 37.33 -6.21 -7.21
C SER A 55 36.63 -4.90 -6.82
N ASN A 56 37.26 -3.75 -7.12
CA ASN A 56 36.66 -2.44 -6.80
C ASN A 56 35.29 -2.26 -7.47
N ILE A 57 35.06 -2.84 -8.65
CA ILE A 57 33.78 -2.80 -9.37
C ILE A 57 32.67 -3.46 -8.54
N VAL A 58 32.95 -4.63 -7.94
CA VAL A 58 31.97 -5.33 -7.12
C VAL A 58 31.67 -4.56 -5.83
N LYS A 59 32.67 -3.94 -5.20
CA LYS A 59 32.45 -3.08 -4.02
C LYS A 59 31.50 -1.91 -4.33
N TRP A 60 31.72 -1.21 -5.44
CA TRP A 60 30.85 -0.12 -5.87
C TRP A 60 29.45 -0.61 -6.24
N GLY A 61 29.35 -1.75 -6.91
CA GLY A 61 28.07 -2.37 -7.24
C GLY A 61 27.25 -2.74 -5.98
N LEU A 62 27.90 -3.25 -4.95
CA LEU A 62 27.25 -3.56 -3.67
C LEU A 62 26.81 -2.30 -2.92
N ALA A 63 27.62 -1.24 -2.93
CA ALA A 63 27.22 0.04 -2.37
C ALA A 63 25.97 0.60 -3.08
N LEU A 64 25.90 0.47 -4.41
CA LEU A 64 24.72 0.86 -5.19
C LEU A 64 23.50 -0.02 -4.86
N ALA A 65 23.68 -1.34 -4.76
CA ALA A 65 22.60 -2.26 -4.39
C ALA A 65 22.03 -1.93 -2.99
N ALA A 66 22.92 -1.61 -2.03
CA ALA A 66 22.53 -1.19 -0.69
C ALA A 66 21.76 0.14 -0.71
N ALA A 67 22.20 1.13 -1.51
CA ALA A 67 21.49 2.40 -1.66
C ALA A 67 20.09 2.20 -2.26
N LEU A 68 19.97 1.39 -3.33
CA LEU A 68 18.67 1.03 -3.92
C LEU A 68 17.76 0.31 -2.93
N TYR A 69 18.32 -0.59 -2.12
CA TYR A 69 17.58 -1.29 -1.07
C TYR A 69 16.99 -0.31 -0.04
N LEU A 70 17.78 0.66 0.43
CA LEU A 70 17.28 1.67 1.37
C LEU A 70 16.12 2.50 0.78
N VAL A 71 16.21 2.87 -0.49
CA VAL A 71 15.12 3.59 -1.20
C VAL A 71 13.87 2.72 -1.29
N MET A 72 14.02 1.44 -1.65
CA MET A 72 12.91 0.49 -1.72
C MET A 72 12.24 0.32 -0.35
N VAL A 73 13.03 0.13 0.71
CA VAL A 73 12.53 0.01 2.09
C VAL A 73 11.76 1.25 2.49
N TRP A 74 12.28 2.44 2.20
CA TRP A 74 11.59 3.70 2.48
C TRP A 74 10.24 3.80 1.75
N LEU A 75 10.17 3.40 0.47
CA LEU A 75 8.91 3.37 -0.28
C LEU A 75 7.89 2.38 0.32
N CYS A 76 8.35 1.20 0.75
CA CYS A 76 7.49 0.20 1.39
C CYS A 76 6.97 0.69 2.73
N ILE A 77 7.83 1.25 3.61
CA ILE A 77 7.43 1.82 4.90
C ILE A 77 6.42 2.96 4.69
N ARG A 78 6.68 3.86 3.73
CA ARG A 78 5.75 4.94 3.40
C ARG A 78 4.38 4.40 2.94
N THR A 79 4.35 3.27 2.26
CA THR A 79 3.09 2.63 1.83
C THR A 79 2.33 2.02 3.01
N LEU A 80 3.06 1.35 3.91
CA LEU A 80 2.49 0.69 5.10
C LEU A 80 2.04 1.66 6.19
N PHE A 81 2.51 2.91 6.16
CA PHE A 81 2.08 3.91 7.13
C PHE A 81 0.55 4.04 7.12
N PRO A 82 -0.11 4.04 8.28
CA PRO A 82 -1.56 4.17 8.34
C PRO A 82 -1.97 5.53 7.80
N HIS A 83 -2.48 5.55 6.57
CA HIS A 83 -3.18 6.70 6.04
C HIS A 83 -4.57 6.63 6.68
N GLY A 84 -4.99 7.70 7.36
CA GLY A 84 -6.22 7.71 8.14
C GLY A 84 -7.44 7.42 7.26
N TYR A 85 -7.80 6.14 7.16
CA TYR A 85 -9.02 5.72 6.48
C TYR A 85 -10.18 6.30 7.29
N THR A 86 -10.88 7.25 6.68
CA THR A 86 -12.03 7.88 7.28
C THR A 86 -13.27 7.05 6.98
N THR A 87 -14.02 6.71 8.02
CA THR A 87 -15.29 6.02 7.87
C THR A 87 -16.37 7.00 7.35
N PRO A 88 -17.37 6.51 6.59
CA PRO A 88 -18.43 7.37 6.04
C PRO A 88 -19.26 8.05 7.13
N ILE A 89 -19.33 7.46 8.32
CA ILE A 89 -19.92 8.08 9.51
C ILE A 89 -18.86 8.02 10.63
N LYS A 90 -18.66 9.13 11.34
CA LYS A 90 -17.85 9.12 12.57
C LYS A 90 -18.55 8.21 13.57
N ALA A 91 -17.80 7.28 14.18
CA ALA A 91 -18.30 6.39 15.22
C ALA A 91 -18.49 7.15 16.55
N ASP A 92 -19.28 8.22 16.50
CA ASP A 92 -19.62 9.11 17.60
C ASP A 92 -21.14 9.12 17.71
N TRP A 93 -21.67 8.81 18.89
CA TRP A 93 -23.10 8.67 19.12
C TRP A 93 -23.84 9.99 18.91
N ASP A 94 -23.21 11.11 19.21
CA ASP A 94 -23.82 12.43 19.03
C ASP A 94 -23.98 12.74 17.54
N VAL A 95 -22.97 12.39 16.74
CA VAL A 95 -23.04 12.48 15.27
C VAL A 95 -24.06 11.47 14.73
N LEU A 96 -24.07 10.24 15.22
CA LEU A 96 -25.00 9.23 14.73
C LEU A 96 -26.46 9.63 14.99
N SER A 97 -26.74 10.13 16.20
CA SER A 97 -28.08 10.54 16.61
C SER A 97 -28.56 11.74 15.80
N ASP A 98 -27.72 12.76 15.61
CA ASP A 98 -28.08 13.94 14.81
C ASP A 98 -28.35 13.59 13.34
N TYR A 99 -27.54 12.69 12.76
CA TYR A 99 -27.65 12.31 11.36
C TYR A 99 -28.79 11.30 11.08
N LEU A 100 -29.05 10.36 11.98
CA LEU A 100 -30.01 9.26 11.76
C LEU A 100 -31.37 9.47 12.44
N LEU A 101 -31.40 10.07 13.63
CA LEU A 101 -32.61 10.13 14.46
C LEU A 101 -33.36 11.44 14.29
N THR A 102 -32.66 12.56 14.07
CA THR A 102 -33.29 13.89 13.98
C THR A 102 -33.82 14.21 12.58
N ARG A 103 -33.28 13.58 11.53
CA ARG A 103 -33.62 13.88 10.13
C ARG A 103 -34.63 12.90 9.53
N GLY A 104 -35.36 13.36 8.51
CA GLY A 104 -36.23 12.49 7.72
C GLY A 104 -35.45 11.35 7.07
N LYS A 105 -36.05 10.16 6.97
CA LYS A 105 -35.41 8.94 6.42
C LYS A 105 -34.69 9.16 5.09
N ARG A 106 -35.28 9.97 4.20
CA ARG A 106 -34.69 10.30 2.89
C ARG A 106 -33.38 11.06 3.04
N ASP A 107 -33.36 12.07 3.91
CA ASP A 107 -32.18 12.92 4.12
C ASP A 107 -31.06 12.18 4.83
N ALA A 108 -31.41 11.31 5.79
CA ALA A 108 -30.45 10.41 6.43
C ALA A 108 -29.75 9.50 5.41
N VAL A 109 -30.51 8.88 4.50
CA VAL A 109 -29.92 8.02 3.44
C VAL A 109 -29.06 8.82 2.48
N LEU A 110 -29.52 10.00 2.04
CA LEU A 110 -28.74 10.86 1.14
C LEU A 110 -27.42 11.31 1.78
N ASN A 111 -27.43 11.64 3.07
CA ASN A 111 -26.21 11.98 3.82
C ASN A 111 -25.25 10.79 3.94
N ILE A 112 -25.76 9.58 4.14
CA ILE A 112 -24.92 8.38 4.17
C ILE A 112 -24.29 8.14 2.78
N LEU A 113 -25.08 8.26 1.72
CA LEU A 113 -24.59 8.10 0.35
C LEU A 113 -23.53 9.15 0.01
N SER A 114 -23.74 10.42 0.36
CA SER A 114 -22.75 11.47 0.14
C SER A 114 -21.47 11.23 0.95
N GLY A 115 -21.60 10.71 2.18
CA GLY A 115 -20.49 10.23 2.98
C GLY A 115 -19.68 9.15 2.27
N TYR A 116 -20.33 8.10 1.76
CA TYR A 116 -19.64 7.06 0.99
C TYR A 116 -18.93 7.60 -0.25
N VAL A 117 -19.58 8.47 -1.03
CA VAL A 117 -18.97 9.06 -2.25
C VAL A 117 -17.70 9.84 -1.89
N ALA A 118 -17.76 10.72 -0.88
CA ALA A 118 -16.62 11.50 -0.44
C ALA A 118 -15.46 10.60 0.05
N GLN A 119 -15.78 9.54 0.79
CA GLN A 119 -14.77 8.61 1.29
C GLN A 119 -14.14 7.77 0.19
N ILE A 120 -14.92 7.30 -0.78
CA ILE A 120 -14.41 6.57 -1.94
C ILE A 120 -13.41 7.44 -2.70
N GLN A 121 -13.75 8.70 -2.98
CA GLN A 121 -12.85 9.62 -3.69
C GLN A 121 -11.56 9.89 -2.90
N HIS A 122 -11.65 10.03 -1.58
CA HIS A 122 -10.47 10.20 -0.72
C HIS A 122 -9.59 8.95 -0.73
N ASN A 123 -10.18 7.78 -0.48
CA ASN A 123 -9.48 6.50 -0.43
C ASN A 123 -8.89 6.12 -1.79
N GLN A 124 -9.54 6.49 -2.90
CA GLN A 124 -8.99 6.28 -4.24
C GLN A 124 -7.67 7.01 -4.43
N ARG A 125 -7.57 8.28 -4.03
CA ARG A 125 -6.31 9.05 -4.11
C ARG A 125 -5.21 8.43 -3.25
N VAL A 126 -5.55 7.96 -2.05
CA VAL A 126 -4.61 7.26 -1.17
C VAL A 126 -4.12 5.96 -1.83
N ASN A 127 -5.04 5.17 -2.39
CA ASN A 127 -4.71 3.92 -3.09
C ASN A 127 -3.86 4.16 -4.34
N GLU A 128 -4.09 5.23 -5.10
CA GLU A 128 -3.27 5.59 -6.26
C GLU A 128 -1.82 5.91 -5.85
N ILE A 129 -1.63 6.65 -4.76
CA ILE A 129 -0.31 6.96 -4.21
C ILE A 129 0.37 5.68 -3.72
N LYS A 130 -0.33 4.83 -2.95
CA LYS A 130 0.17 3.53 -2.50
C LYS A 130 0.56 2.64 -3.68
N ALA A 131 -0.31 2.51 -4.67
CA ALA A 131 -0.07 1.69 -5.86
C ALA A 131 1.17 2.16 -6.63
N ARG A 132 1.35 3.48 -6.77
CA ARG A 132 2.56 4.05 -7.38
C ARG A 132 3.81 3.70 -6.57
N ASN A 133 3.79 3.84 -5.24
CA ASN A 133 4.93 3.51 -4.39
C ASN A 133 5.30 2.02 -4.46
N VAL A 134 4.30 1.12 -4.40
CA VAL A 134 4.52 -0.33 -4.55
C VAL A 134 5.10 -0.67 -5.92
N ARG A 135 4.60 -0.03 -6.99
CA ARG A 135 5.12 -0.23 -8.35
C ARG A 135 6.59 0.19 -8.46
N TRP A 136 6.95 1.35 -7.91
CA TRP A 136 8.34 1.79 -7.88
C TRP A 136 9.22 0.87 -7.03
N ALA A 137 8.74 0.44 -5.86
CA ALA A 137 9.46 -0.53 -5.02
C ALA A 137 9.70 -1.86 -5.76
N ALA A 138 8.71 -2.36 -6.50
CA ALA A 138 8.84 -3.58 -7.30
C ALA A 138 9.88 -3.43 -8.42
N TRP A 139 9.91 -2.29 -9.12
CA TRP A 139 10.95 -2.00 -10.12
C TRP A 139 12.35 -1.93 -9.52
N ILE A 140 12.51 -1.25 -8.39
CA ILE A 140 13.79 -1.17 -7.68
C ILE A 140 14.24 -2.56 -7.21
N PHE A 141 13.32 -3.36 -6.69
CA PHE A 141 13.59 -4.74 -6.29
C PHE A 141 14.11 -5.59 -7.46
N ALA A 142 13.46 -5.51 -8.63
CA ALA A 142 13.92 -6.20 -9.82
C ALA A 142 15.31 -5.71 -10.28
N MET A 143 15.57 -4.40 -10.21
CA MET A 143 16.90 -3.84 -10.50
C MET A 143 17.98 -4.36 -9.54
N ILE A 144 17.67 -4.47 -8.24
CA ILE A 144 18.59 -5.03 -7.24
C ILE A 144 18.92 -6.49 -7.60
N ILE A 145 17.93 -7.30 -7.97
CA ILE A 145 18.16 -8.70 -8.38
C ILE A 145 19.09 -8.76 -9.59
N VAL A 146 18.80 -8.01 -10.65
CA VAL A 146 19.63 -8.01 -11.87
C VAL A 146 21.06 -7.55 -11.55
N LEU A 147 21.20 -6.48 -10.76
CA LEU A 147 22.50 -5.98 -10.34
C LEU A 147 23.29 -7.04 -9.56
N LEU A 148 22.66 -7.69 -8.58
CA LEU A 148 23.30 -8.73 -7.78
C LEU A 148 23.71 -9.95 -8.62
N LEU A 149 22.88 -10.36 -9.59
CA LEU A 149 23.23 -11.43 -10.52
C LEU A 149 24.43 -11.07 -11.39
N LEU A 150 24.49 -9.84 -11.93
CA LEU A 150 25.64 -9.38 -12.70
C LEU A 150 26.92 -9.33 -11.86
N LEU A 151 26.82 -8.85 -10.61
CA LEU A 151 27.95 -8.83 -9.69
C LEU A 151 28.44 -10.24 -9.33
N SER A 152 27.53 -11.20 -9.21
CA SER A 152 27.88 -12.61 -8.97
C SER A 152 28.60 -13.29 -10.14
N VAL A 153 28.45 -12.78 -11.36
CA VAL A 153 29.15 -13.31 -12.54
C VAL A 153 30.52 -12.63 -12.73
N LEU A 154 30.64 -11.38 -12.28
CA LEU A 154 31.86 -10.56 -12.43
C LEU A 154 32.85 -10.70 -11.26
N GLY A 155 32.39 -11.12 -10.09
CA GLY A 155 33.20 -11.33 -8.88
C GLY A 155 33.59 -12.79 -8.72
#